data_AF-E2ANW8-F1
#
_entry.id   AF-E2ANW8-F1
#
_cell.length_a   1.000
_cell.length_b   1.000
_cell.length_c   1.000
_cell.angle_alpha   90.00
_cell.angle_beta   90.00
_cell.angle_gamma   90.00
#
_symmetry.space_group_name_H-M   'P 1'
#
loop_
_entity.id
_entity.type
_entity.pdbx_description
1 polymer ?
#
loop_
_entity_poly.entity_id
_entity_poly.type
_entity_poly.pdbx_seq_one_letter_code
_entity_poly.pdbx_strand_id
1 'polypeptide(L)' 'NKHNCDASYVGQTKRHLETRLREHKNNAGQPFKPSVITDHIINENHSIGWDEIKILDHEPHYFKRLISEMIFIKK' A
#
# COMPACT_ATOMS: atom_id res chain seq x y z
N ASN A 1 19.94 -7.09 -5.53
CA ASN A 1 19.31 -6.39 -6.67
C ASN A 1 17.97 -5.85 -6.21
N LYS A 2 17.80 -4.52 -6.26
CA LYS A 2 16.75 -3.75 -5.57
C LYS A 2 15.32 -3.90 -6.15
N HIS A 3 15.08 -4.95 -6.95
CA HIS A 3 13.89 -5.12 -7.79
C HIS A 3 13.47 -6.59 -7.98
N ASN A 4 13.70 -7.47 -7.00
CA ASN A 4 13.51 -8.91 -7.18
C ASN A 4 12.29 -9.51 -6.45
N CYS A 5 11.24 -8.70 -6.18
CA CYS A 5 10.00 -9.20 -5.61
C CYS A 5 8.76 -8.82 -6.43
N ASP A 6 7.87 -9.79 -6.61
CA ASP A 6 6.56 -9.61 -7.22
C ASP A 6 5.47 -9.26 -6.18
N ALA A 7 5.88 -8.88 -4.96
CA ALA A 7 4.97 -8.53 -3.89
C ALA A 7 4.22 -7.23 -4.21
N SER A 8 2.90 -7.24 -4.01
CA SER A 8 2.06 -6.06 -4.12
C SER A 8 1.37 -5.75 -2.79
N TYR A 9 1.15 -4.47 -2.51
CA TYR A 9 0.36 -4.01 -1.37
C TYR A 9 -1.01 -3.53 -1.84
N VAL A 10 -2.07 -4.04 -1.21
CA VAL A 10 -3.45 -3.60 -1.39
C VAL A 10 -3.93 -2.95 -0.09
N GLY A 11 -4.53 -1.77 -0.19
CA GLY A 11 -5.09 -1.07 0.95
C GLY A 11 -6.19 -0.09 0.52
N GLN A 12 -7.15 0.17 1.41
CA GLN A 12 -8.17 1.21 1.20
C GLN A 12 -7.76 2.59 1.75
N THR A 13 -8.42 3.63 1.24
CA THR A 13 -8.39 4.98 1.83
C THR A 13 -9.73 5.69 1.62
N LYS A 14 -10.16 6.47 2.62
CA LYS A 14 -11.23 7.47 2.45
C LYS A 14 -10.68 8.86 2.11
N ARG A 15 -9.38 9.08 2.28
CA ARG A 15 -8.68 10.33 1.91
C ARG A 15 -8.43 10.36 0.41
N HIS A 16 -8.14 11.55 -0.11
CA HIS A 16 -7.59 11.69 -1.45
C HIS A 16 -6.37 10.77 -1.63
N LEU A 17 -6.29 10.10 -2.78
CA LEU A 17 -5.26 9.10 -3.06
C LEU A 17 -3.86 9.67 -2.85
N GLU A 18 -3.62 10.86 -3.39
CA GLU A 18 -2.33 11.56 -3.27
C GLU A 18 -1.91 11.78 -1.81
N THR A 19 -2.86 12.15 -0.93
CA THR A 19 -2.58 12.33 0.49
C THR A 19 -2.13 11.01 1.13
N ARG A 20 -2.81 9.91 0.82
CA ARG A 20 -2.45 8.58 1.34
C ARG A 20 -1.08 8.11 0.83
N LEU A 21 -0.78 8.36 -0.44
CA LEU A 21 0.52 8.04 -1.04
C LEU A 21 1.64 8.85 -0.38
N ARG A 22 1.44 10.16 -0.16
CA ARG A 22 2.42 11.02 0.51
C ARG A 22 2.71 10.55 1.93
N GLU A 23 1.68 10.16 2.69
CA GLU A 23 1.85 9.60 4.03
C GLU A 23 2.71 8.32 4.01
N HIS A 24 2.42 7.42 3.07
CA HIS A 24 3.21 6.20 2.91
C HIS A 24 4.66 6.48 2.51
N LYS A 25 4.89 7.36 1.52
CA LYS A 25 6.23 7.78 1.10
C LYS A 25 7.02 8.40 2.25
N ASN A 26 6.40 9.28 3.03
CA ASN A 26 7.04 9.93 4.16
C ASN A 26 7.38 8.97 5.31
N ASN A 27 6.61 7.89 5.46
CA ASN A 27 6.84 6.89 6.49
C ASN A 27 7.75 5.74 6.00
N ALA A 28 7.95 5.60 4.70
CA ALA A 28 8.79 4.57 4.11
C ALA A 28 10.21 4.65 4.66
N GLY A 29 10.75 3.52 5.13
CA GLY A 29 12.08 3.45 5.74
C GLY A 29 12.19 4.05 7.15
N GLN A 30 11.10 4.52 7.77
CA GLN A 30 11.10 4.97 9.16
C GLN A 30 10.70 3.81 10.11
N PRO A 31 11.64 3.18 10.83
CA PRO A 31 11.35 1.99 11.65
C PRO A 31 10.35 2.24 12.78
N PHE A 32 10.19 3.49 13.21
CA PHE A 32 9.24 3.89 14.26
C PHE A 32 7.81 4.15 13.76
N LYS A 33 7.56 4.01 12.45
CA LYS A 33 6.22 4.10 11.83
C LYS A 33 5.91 2.82 11.06
N PRO A 34 5.71 1.70 11.78
CA PRO A 34 5.53 0.41 11.17
C PRO A 34 4.26 0.38 10.32
N SER A 35 4.40 -0.19 9.15
CA SER A 35 3.32 -0.52 8.22
C SER A 35 3.81 -1.68 7.37
N VAL A 36 2.91 -2.45 6.78
CA VAL A 36 3.30 -3.56 5.88
C VAL A 36 4.30 -3.10 4.81
N ILE A 37 4.11 -1.89 4.28
CA ILE A 37 5.04 -1.24 3.34
C ILE A 37 6.39 -0.96 4.00
N THR A 38 6.41 -0.31 5.17
CA THR A 38 7.64 0.06 5.87
C THR A 38 8.45 -1.17 6.26
N ASP A 39 7.77 -2.19 6.79
CA ASP A 39 8.37 -3.43 7.26
C ASP A 39 9.00 -4.20 6.09
N HIS A 40 8.30 -4.29 4.96
CA HIS A 40 8.83 -4.90 3.75
C HIS A 40 10.06 -4.15 3.21
N ILE A 41 9.99 -2.81 3.12
CA ILE A 41 11.11 -1.98 2.66
C ILE A 41 12.35 -2.19 3.53
N ILE A 42 12.20 -2.21 4.86
CA ILE A 42 13.32 -2.32 5.80
C ILE A 42 13.89 -3.74 5.81
N ASN A 43 13.05 -4.76 5.92
CA ASN A 43 13.50 -6.14 6.10
C ASN A 43 14.04 -6.75 4.80
N GLU A 44 13.43 -6.42 3.67
CA GLU A 44 13.84 -6.95 2.35
C GLU A 44 14.79 -6.01 1.61
N ASN A 45 15.10 -4.84 2.16
CA ASN A 45 15.92 -3.80 1.54
C ASN A 45 15.45 -3.44 0.12
N HIS A 46 14.14 -3.34 -0.06
CA HIS A 46 13.46 -3.07 -1.32
C HIS A 46 12.98 -1.63 -1.43
N SER A 47 12.75 -1.18 -2.67
CA SER A 47 12.03 0.06 -2.95
C SER A 47 10.65 -0.22 -3.54
N ILE A 48 9.68 0.62 -3.19
CA ILE A 48 8.34 0.57 -3.79
C ILE A 48 8.31 1.34 -5.11
N GLY A 49 7.68 0.74 -6.13
CA GLY A 49 7.30 1.38 -7.38
C GLY A 49 6.13 2.34 -7.18
N TRP A 50 6.41 3.53 -6.64
CA TRP A 50 5.37 4.50 -6.30
C TRP A 50 4.57 5.05 -7.49
N ASP A 51 5.09 4.89 -8.70
CA ASP A 51 4.46 5.32 -9.95
C ASP A 51 3.60 4.21 -10.58
N GLU A 52 3.65 2.99 -10.04
CA GLU A 52 2.93 1.81 -10.55
C GLU A 52 1.60 1.55 -9.83
N ILE A 53 1.06 2.58 -9.18
CA ILE A 53 -0.19 2.47 -8.42
C ILE A 53 -1.41 2.28 -9.32
N LYS A 54 -2.38 1.47 -8.86
CA LYS A 54 -3.63 1.21 -9.57
C LYS A 54 -4.83 1.39 -8.63
N ILE A 55 -5.87 2.05 -9.11
CA ILE A 55 -7.17 2.09 -8.43
C ILE A 55 -7.93 0.84 -8.86
N LEU A 56 -8.21 -0.04 -7.90
CA LEU A 56 -8.88 -1.32 -8.16
C LEU A 56 -10.41 -1.23 -8.09
N ASP A 57 -10.93 -0.34 -7.23
CA ASP A 57 -12.37 -0.15 -7.01
C ASP A 57 -12.64 1.22 -6.33
N HIS A 58 -13.89 1.70 -6.41
CA HIS A 58 -14.38 2.87 -5.69
C HIS A 58 -15.75 2.59 -5.06
N GLU A 59 -15.76 2.43 -3.73
CA GLU A 59 -16.97 2.11 -2.97
C GLU A 59 -17.15 3.08 -1.78
N PRO A 60 -18.21 3.91 -1.74
CA PRO A 60 -18.43 4.87 -0.66
C PRO A 60 -18.74 4.19 0.69
N HIS A 61 -19.45 3.06 0.69
CA HIS A 61 -19.87 2.38 1.91
C HIS A 61 -18.72 1.61 2.56
N TYR A 62 -18.44 1.90 3.83
CA TYR A 62 -17.30 1.34 4.55
C TYR A 62 -17.27 -0.19 4.56
N PHE A 63 -18.39 -0.84 4.92
CA PHE A 63 -18.47 -2.30 4.98
C PHE A 63 -18.24 -2.97 3.62
N LYS A 64 -18.83 -2.42 2.55
CA LYS A 64 -18.63 -2.94 1.20
C LYS A 64 -17.18 -2.74 0.73
N ARG A 65 -16.55 -1.62 1.08
CA ARG A 65 -15.15 -1.36 0.76
C ARG A 65 -14.18 -2.30 1.50
N LEU A 66 -14.49 -2.70 2.73
CA LEU A 66 -13.73 -3.75 3.43
C LEU A 66 -13.81 -5.09 2.70
N ILE A 67 -15.00 -5.47 2.24
CA ILE A 67 -15.19 -6.71 1.45
C ILE A 67 -14.40 -6.62 0.14
N SER A 68 -14.47 -5.47 -0.54
CA SER A 68 -13.70 -5.20 -1.77
C SER A 68 -12.20 -5.35 -1.55
N GLU A 69 -11.66 -4.72 -0.49
CA GLU A 69 -10.25 -4.86 -0.10
C GLU A 69 -9.86 -6.33 0.13
N MET A 70 -10.67 -7.11 0.86
CA MET A 70 -10.42 -8.54 1.07
C MET A 70 -10.38 -9.36 -0.23
N ILE A 71 -11.24 -9.04 -1.20
CA ILE A 71 -11.26 -9.71 -2.51
C ILE A 71 -9.96 -9.45 -3.27
N PHE A 72 -9.44 -8.22 -3.22
CA PHE A 72 -8.21 -7.85 -3.90
C PHE A 72 -6.93 -8.29 -3.17
N ILE A 73 -6.97 -8.48 -1.83
CA ILE A 73 -5.84 -9.06 -1.08
C ILE A 73 -5.67 -10.56 -1.36
N LYS A 74 -6.76 -11.30 -1.54
CA LYS A 74 -6.72 -12.76 -1.76
C LYS A 74 -6.33 -13.17 -3.18
N LYS A 75 -6.27 -12.23 -4.11
CA LYS A 75 -5.89 -12.46 -5.51
C LYS A 75 -4.37 -12.55 -5.64
#